data_AF-A0A1Q8S987-F1
#
_entry.id   AF-A0A1Q8S987-F1
#
_cell.length_a   1.000
_cell.length_b   1.000
_cell.length_c   1.000
_cell.angle_alpha   90.00
_cell.angle_beta   90.00
_cell.angle_gamma   90.00
#
_symmetry.space_group_name_H-M   'P 1'
#
loop_
_entity.id
_entity.type
_entity.pdbx_description
1 polymer ?
#
loop_
_entity_poly.entity_id
_entity_poly.type
_entity_poly.pdbx_seq_one_letter_code
_entity_poly.pdbx_strand_id
1 'polypeptide(L)'
;MMFPSFSIIAGVIFLATHALGLPVDPDLDKRAQNVIIGYRTVSAAQGQRYNQAGTLTNDGNLIGTQIGAGVYTTPNRGGWPGSATSIISLREMRYCVIMADSAALSRVNKVQIPESFNGQTIWFKGQAVVDAYIKNVVPLADPNKTIRISKIEGAVDGLQIVIPPGLLNSNNGGLGITASCKNTVEELPDVNVAFRQWPRLFGSL
;
A
#
# COMPACT_ATOMS: atom_id res chain seq x y z
N MET A 1 -75.12 -5.02 54.58
CA MET A 1 -73.79 -5.66 54.52
C MET A 1 -73.88 -6.82 53.53
N MET A 2 -73.09 -6.76 52.46
CA MET A 2 -72.57 -7.87 51.64
C MET A 2 -72.12 -7.27 50.29
N PHE A 3 -70.82 -7.05 50.13
CA PHE A 3 -70.18 -6.81 48.84
C PHE A 3 -69.49 -8.12 48.42
N PRO A 4 -69.62 -8.58 47.16
CA PRO A 4 -68.75 -9.59 46.63
C PRO A 4 -67.54 -8.97 45.91
N SER A 5 -66.45 -9.70 46.07
CA SER A 5 -65.09 -9.61 45.56
C SER A 5 -64.98 -9.37 44.05
N PHE A 6 -64.08 -8.48 43.65
CA PHE A 6 -63.59 -8.37 42.28
C PHE A 6 -62.34 -9.23 42.10
N SER A 7 -62.37 -10.14 41.11
CA SER A 7 -61.23 -10.95 40.68
C SER A 7 -60.35 -10.17 39.69
N ILE A 8 -59.04 -10.21 39.92
CA ILE A 8 -57.99 -9.60 39.11
C ILE A 8 -57.71 -10.50 37.89
N ILE A 9 -57.80 -9.97 36.67
CA ILE A 9 -57.30 -10.62 35.45
C ILE A 9 -56.00 -9.92 35.04
N ALA A 10 -54.90 -10.68 35.04
CA ALA A 10 -53.58 -10.24 34.59
C ALA A 10 -53.48 -10.34 33.06
N GLY A 11 -53.16 -9.24 32.39
CA GLY A 11 -52.87 -9.19 30.96
C GLY A 11 -51.39 -9.46 30.67
N VAL A 12 -51.11 -10.49 29.89
CA VAL A 12 -49.76 -10.82 29.40
C VAL A 12 -49.51 -10.06 28.08
N ILE A 13 -48.60 -9.09 28.10
CA ILE A 13 -48.14 -8.38 26.90
C ILE A 13 -46.99 -9.17 26.28
N PHE A 14 -47.21 -9.79 25.12
CA PHE A 14 -46.14 -10.36 24.29
C PHE A 14 -45.42 -9.23 23.54
N LEU A 15 -44.20 -8.90 23.96
CA LEU A 15 -43.28 -8.06 23.20
C LEU A 15 -42.59 -8.91 22.12
N ALA A 16 -43.03 -8.78 20.87
CA ALA A 16 -42.34 -9.35 19.72
C ALA A 16 -41.10 -8.51 19.38
N THR A 17 -39.92 -8.97 19.78
CA THR A 17 -38.63 -8.42 19.36
C THR A 17 -38.35 -8.76 17.90
N HIS A 18 -38.62 -7.81 17.01
CA HIS A 18 -38.15 -7.89 15.62
C HIS A 18 -36.67 -7.50 15.60
N ALA A 19 -35.78 -8.48 15.56
CA ALA A 19 -34.39 -8.24 15.21
C ALA A 19 -34.33 -7.88 13.72
N LEU A 20 -34.23 -6.58 13.41
CA LEU A 20 -33.90 -6.12 12.07
C LEU A 20 -32.43 -6.49 11.81
N GLY A 21 -32.21 -7.63 11.15
CA GLY A 21 -30.92 -7.95 10.55
C GLY A 21 -30.64 -6.90 9.47
N LEU A 22 -29.75 -5.95 9.76
CA LEU A 22 -29.26 -5.02 8.76
C LEU A 22 -28.57 -5.82 7.65
N PRO A 23 -28.83 -5.53 6.36
CA PRO A 23 -28.11 -6.17 5.28
C PRO A 23 -26.62 -5.85 5.42
N VAL A 24 -25.80 -6.90 5.60
CA VAL A 24 -24.34 -6.80 5.47
C VAL A 24 -24.07 -6.51 4.00
N ASP A 25 -23.64 -5.28 3.70
CA ASP A 25 -23.32 -4.86 2.34
C ASP A 25 -22.14 -5.71 1.82
N PRO A 26 -22.30 -6.53 0.77
CA PRO A 26 -21.23 -7.35 0.21
C PRO A 26 -20.05 -6.52 -0.34
N ASP A 27 -20.23 -5.20 -0.53
CA ASP A 27 -19.12 -4.31 -0.84
C ASP A 27 -18.24 -3.97 0.38
N LEU A 28 -18.67 -4.22 1.62
CA LEU A 28 -17.80 -4.09 2.80
C LEU A 28 -16.69 -5.16 2.78
N ASP A 29 -17.02 -6.39 2.39
CA ASP A 29 -16.04 -7.48 2.29
C ASP A 29 -15.02 -7.24 1.18
N LYS A 30 -15.42 -6.59 0.08
CA LYS A 30 -14.48 -6.11 -0.96
C LYS A 30 -13.63 -4.94 -0.49
N ARG A 31 -14.18 -4.05 0.35
CA ARG A 31 -13.44 -2.92 0.92
C ARG A 31 -12.38 -3.35 1.93
N ALA A 32 -12.56 -4.46 2.65
CA ALA A 32 -11.64 -4.92 3.70
C ALA A 32 -10.48 -5.82 3.22
N GLN A 33 -10.32 -6.07 1.92
CA GLN A 33 -9.26 -6.95 1.42
C GLN A 33 -7.92 -6.23 1.34
N ASN A 34 -6.97 -6.66 2.17
CA ASN A 34 -5.56 -6.30 2.02
C ASN A 34 -4.95 -7.09 0.85
N VAL A 35 -4.43 -6.36 -0.14
CA VAL A 35 -3.77 -6.94 -1.32
C VAL A 35 -2.28 -6.64 -1.29
N ILE A 36 -1.47 -7.56 -1.84
CA ILE A 36 -0.03 -7.34 -1.96
C ILE A 36 0.21 -6.24 -3.00
N ILE A 37 0.92 -5.19 -2.58
CA ILE A 37 1.28 -4.05 -3.42
C ILE A 37 2.76 -3.99 -3.77
N GLY A 38 3.57 -4.89 -3.21
CA GLY A 38 4.96 -5.02 -3.59
C GLY A 38 5.79 -5.71 -2.52
N TYR A 39 7.06 -5.87 -2.86
CA TYR A 39 8.07 -6.51 -2.04
C TYR A 39 9.32 -5.63 -1.95
N ARG A 40 10.08 -5.75 -0.88
CA ARG A 40 11.40 -5.11 -0.81
C ARG A 40 12.34 -5.89 0.08
N THR A 41 13.63 -5.76 -0.20
CA THR A 41 14.68 -6.28 0.66
C THR A 41 15.33 -5.13 1.41
N VAL A 42 15.54 -5.31 2.71
CA VAL A 42 16.04 -4.27 3.63
C VAL A 42 17.07 -4.82 4.61
N SER A 43 17.73 -3.96 5.36
CA SER A 43 18.56 -4.39 6.49
C SER A 43 17.70 -4.98 7.61
N ALA A 44 18.31 -5.83 8.44
CA ALA A 44 17.67 -6.46 9.59
C ALA A 44 17.06 -5.42 10.54
N ALA A 45 17.78 -4.34 10.79
CA ALA A 45 17.29 -3.24 11.62
C ALA A 45 16.03 -2.57 11.03
N GLN A 46 15.99 -2.32 9.72
CA GLN A 46 14.83 -1.73 9.07
C GLN A 46 13.65 -2.71 9.02
N GLY A 47 13.89 -3.98 8.72
CA GLY A 47 12.86 -5.02 8.72
C GLY A 47 12.25 -5.22 10.12
N GLN A 48 13.06 -5.15 11.18
CA GLN A 48 12.58 -5.18 12.55
C GLN A 48 11.69 -3.97 12.87
N ARG A 49 12.07 -2.77 12.44
CA ARG A 49 11.21 -1.58 12.61
C ARG A 49 9.85 -1.74 11.92
N TYR A 50 9.82 -2.30 10.71
CA TYR A 50 8.56 -2.57 10.01
C TYR A 50 7.70 -3.59 10.77
N ASN A 51 8.29 -4.69 11.24
CA ASN A 51 7.57 -5.70 12.01
C ASN A 51 7.03 -5.15 13.33
N GLN A 52 7.81 -4.32 14.05
CA GLN A 52 7.36 -3.70 15.30
C GLN A 52 6.24 -2.68 15.06
N ALA A 53 6.31 -1.91 13.98
CA ALA A 53 5.26 -0.96 13.62
C ALA A 53 4.03 -1.62 12.97
N GLY A 54 4.16 -2.85 12.45
CA GLY A 54 3.17 -3.51 11.60
C GLY A 54 2.97 -2.86 10.23
N THR A 55 3.77 -1.86 9.88
CA THR A 55 3.64 -1.02 8.68
C THR A 55 5.01 -0.50 8.23
N LEU A 56 5.05 0.11 7.05
CA LEU A 56 6.22 0.86 6.59
C LEU A 56 6.48 2.08 7.49
N THR A 57 7.72 2.24 7.91
CA THR A 57 8.26 3.45 8.55
C THR A 57 8.99 4.34 7.52
N ASN A 58 9.02 5.64 7.79
CA ASN A 58 9.77 6.60 6.96
C ASN A 58 11.25 6.60 7.38
N ASP A 59 12.05 5.75 6.75
CA ASP A 59 13.49 5.65 7.02
C ASP A 59 14.36 6.48 6.06
N GLY A 60 13.74 7.29 5.19
CA GLY A 60 14.43 8.00 4.12
C GLY A 60 14.98 7.08 3.01
N ASN A 61 15.56 7.70 1.98
CA ASN A 61 16.26 7.00 0.90
C ASN A 61 17.78 7.03 1.17
N LEU A 62 18.44 5.88 1.10
CA LEU A 62 19.87 5.77 1.41
C LEU A 62 20.77 6.30 0.29
N ILE A 63 20.40 6.05 -0.97
CA ILE A 63 21.17 6.40 -2.18
C ILE A 63 20.18 6.76 -3.29
N GLY A 64 20.58 7.68 -4.17
CA GLY A 64 19.97 8.04 -5.47
C GLY A 64 18.52 7.64 -5.71
N THR A 65 17.62 8.63 -5.79
CA THR A 65 16.20 8.38 -6.07
C THR A 65 15.90 8.49 -7.57
N GLN A 66 15.71 7.35 -8.24
CA GLN A 66 15.39 7.33 -9.67
C GLN A 66 14.09 8.10 -9.97
N ILE A 67 13.04 7.82 -9.22
CA ILE A 67 11.69 8.40 -9.41
C ILE A 67 11.22 9.15 -8.16
N GLY A 68 12.17 9.81 -7.48
CA GLY A 68 11.95 10.66 -6.32
C GLY A 68 11.80 9.91 -4.99
N ALA A 69 11.48 10.64 -3.93
CA ALA A 69 11.57 10.15 -2.57
C ALA A 69 10.39 9.25 -2.16
N GLY A 70 10.68 8.25 -1.32
CA GLY A 70 9.67 7.34 -0.76
C GLY A 70 10.18 5.91 -0.62
N VAL A 71 9.26 5.00 -0.32
CA VAL A 71 9.56 3.57 -0.16
C VAL A 71 9.52 2.88 -1.52
N TYR A 72 10.67 2.36 -1.95
CA TYR A 72 10.83 1.60 -3.18
C TYR A 72 10.47 0.14 -2.97
N THR A 73 9.74 -0.44 -3.93
CA THR A 73 9.33 -1.86 -3.92
C THR A 73 9.34 -2.44 -5.33
N THR A 74 9.41 -3.77 -5.42
CA THR A 74 9.36 -4.58 -6.65
C THR A 74 8.08 -5.41 -6.73
N PRO A 75 7.68 -5.89 -7.92
CA PRO A 75 6.45 -6.66 -8.06
C PRO A 75 6.58 -8.09 -7.52
N ASN A 76 7.79 -8.64 -7.43
CA ASN A 76 8.05 -10.00 -6.95
C ASN A 76 8.99 -10.01 -5.74
N ARG A 77 8.86 -11.06 -4.92
CA ARG A 77 9.75 -11.35 -3.80
C ARG A 77 11.20 -11.48 -4.28
N GLY A 78 12.13 -10.83 -3.59
CA GLY A 78 13.54 -10.79 -3.98
C GLY A 78 13.82 -10.07 -5.31
N GLY A 79 12.83 -9.35 -5.87
CA GLY A 79 12.94 -8.75 -7.20
C GLY A 79 13.88 -7.55 -7.30
N TRP A 80 14.34 -7.02 -6.17
CA TRP A 80 15.40 -6.02 -6.19
C TRP A 80 16.74 -6.76 -6.26
N PRO A 81 17.50 -6.63 -7.36
CA PRO A 81 18.87 -7.11 -7.39
C PRO A 81 19.62 -6.27 -6.37
N GLY A 82 19.85 -6.82 -5.18
CA GLY A 82 20.82 -6.25 -4.26
C GLY A 82 22.10 -6.07 -5.06
N SER A 83 22.73 -4.89 -5.03
CA SER A 83 24.01 -4.75 -5.70
C SER A 83 24.94 -5.83 -5.10
N ALA A 84 25.83 -6.42 -5.89
CA ALA A 84 26.88 -7.29 -5.34
C ALA A 84 27.78 -6.55 -4.31
N THR A 85 27.64 -5.22 -4.23
CA THR A 85 28.24 -4.31 -3.26
C THR A 85 27.31 -3.94 -2.10
N SER A 86 26.14 -4.59 -1.98
CA SER A 86 25.25 -4.42 -0.83
C SER A 86 26.04 -4.83 0.39
N ILE A 87 26.44 -3.85 1.18
CA ILE A 87 27.23 -3.97 2.41
C ILE A 87 26.44 -4.68 3.54
N ILE A 88 25.39 -5.41 3.16
CA ILE A 88 24.47 -6.13 4.00
C ILE A 88 24.70 -7.59 3.65
N SER A 89 25.30 -8.36 4.55
CA SER A 89 25.45 -9.80 4.32
C SER A 89 24.07 -10.45 4.21
N LEU A 90 23.96 -11.61 3.56
CA LEU A 90 22.69 -12.37 3.50
C LEU A 90 22.05 -12.60 4.88
N ARG A 91 22.84 -12.61 5.96
CA ARG A 91 22.35 -12.76 7.35
C ARG A 91 21.66 -11.51 7.88
N GLU A 92 21.99 -10.35 7.32
CA GLU A 92 21.49 -9.04 7.70
C GLU A 92 20.40 -8.53 6.75
N MET A 93 20.01 -9.32 5.74
CA MET A 93 18.90 -8.99 4.86
C MET A 93 17.57 -9.47 5.46
N ARG A 94 16.52 -8.70 5.22
CA ARG A 94 15.13 -9.09 5.49
C ARG A 94 14.30 -8.86 4.26
N TYR A 95 13.45 -9.83 3.96
CA TYR A 95 12.55 -9.80 2.82
C TYR A 95 11.18 -9.40 3.32
N CYS A 96 10.63 -8.31 2.81
CA CYS A 96 9.36 -7.76 3.25
C CYS A 96 8.30 -7.90 2.17
N VAL A 97 7.12 -8.37 2.55
CA VAL A 97 5.88 -8.22 1.79
C VAL A 97 5.14 -6.99 2.30
N ILE A 98 4.60 -6.20 1.38
CA ILE A 98 3.86 -4.98 1.66
C ILE A 98 2.47 -5.13 1.08
N MET A 99 1.47 -4.86 1.91
CA MET A 99 0.07 -4.93 1.54
C MET A 99 -0.62 -3.60 1.83
N ALA A 100 -1.77 -3.38 1.19
CA ALA A 100 -2.61 -2.22 1.42
C ALA A 100 -4.08 -2.58 1.22
N ASP A 101 -4.96 -1.74 1.75
CA ASP A 101 -6.40 -1.80 1.52
C ASP A 101 -6.69 -1.65 0.03
N SER A 102 -7.32 -2.66 -0.59
CA SER A 102 -7.55 -2.69 -2.03
C SER A 102 -8.43 -1.53 -2.52
N ALA A 103 -9.40 -1.10 -1.71
CA ALA A 103 -10.27 0.00 -2.06
C ALA A 103 -9.54 1.35 -1.96
N ALA A 104 -8.67 1.54 -0.98
CA ALA A 104 -7.80 2.70 -0.88
C ALA A 104 -6.80 2.74 -2.03
N LEU A 105 -6.17 1.60 -2.34
CA LEU A 105 -5.28 1.48 -3.48
C LEU A 105 -6.00 1.86 -4.77
N SER A 106 -7.24 1.43 -4.97
CA SER A 106 -7.98 1.72 -6.21
C SER A 106 -8.30 3.20 -6.42
N ARG A 107 -8.36 3.98 -5.33
CA ARG A 107 -8.64 5.43 -5.35
C ARG A 107 -7.40 6.30 -5.51
N VAL A 108 -6.21 5.79 -5.17
CA VAL A 108 -4.95 6.55 -5.26
C VAL A 108 -4.46 6.63 -6.70
N ASN A 109 -4.04 7.82 -7.14
CA ASN A 109 -3.41 8.00 -8.45
C ASN A 109 -2.08 7.26 -8.52
N LYS A 110 -1.80 6.66 -9.68
CA LYS A 110 -0.51 6.08 -10.01
C LYS A 110 -0.02 6.69 -11.31
N VAL A 111 1.25 7.05 -11.39
CA VAL A 111 1.84 7.61 -12.61
C VAL A 111 3.06 6.80 -13.00
N GLN A 112 3.10 6.37 -14.26
CA GLN A 112 4.28 5.82 -14.89
C GLN A 112 5.25 6.95 -15.19
N ILE A 113 6.44 6.92 -14.58
CA ILE A 113 7.48 7.92 -14.75
C ILE A 113 8.46 7.41 -15.82
N PRO A 114 8.45 7.96 -17.04
CA PRO A 114 9.37 7.55 -18.09
C PRO A 114 10.78 8.07 -17.79
N GLU A 115 11.78 7.47 -18.44
CA GLU A 115 13.16 7.93 -18.33
C GLU A 115 13.33 9.36 -18.83
N SER A 116 12.60 9.71 -19.90
CA SER A 116 12.59 11.05 -20.48
C SER A 116 11.19 11.47 -20.91
N PHE A 117 10.97 12.78 -20.97
CA PHE A 117 9.75 13.42 -21.46
C PHE A 117 10.12 14.73 -22.17
N ASN A 118 9.56 14.97 -23.35
CA ASN A 118 9.85 16.15 -24.19
C ASN A 118 11.36 16.43 -24.36
N GLY A 119 12.15 15.37 -24.56
CA GLY A 119 13.61 15.47 -24.76
C GLY A 119 14.42 15.74 -23.49
N GLN A 120 13.79 15.76 -22.30
CA GLN A 120 14.45 15.93 -21.02
C GLN A 120 14.42 14.63 -20.21
N THR A 121 15.56 14.22 -19.67
CA THR A 121 15.63 13.13 -18.69
C THR A 121 14.85 13.51 -17.43
N ILE A 122 13.99 12.62 -16.94
CA ILE A 122 13.27 12.77 -15.68
C ILE A 122 13.96 11.98 -14.55
N TRP A 123 14.40 10.76 -14.85
CA TRP A 123 15.01 9.90 -13.84
C TRP A 123 16.24 10.55 -13.23
N PHE A 124 16.40 10.39 -11.91
CA PHE A 124 17.51 10.94 -11.12
C PHE A 124 17.67 12.47 -11.15
N LYS A 125 16.73 13.23 -11.72
CA LYS A 125 16.76 14.71 -11.70
C LYS A 125 16.18 15.33 -10.43
N GLY A 126 15.80 14.49 -9.47
CA GLY A 126 15.29 14.91 -8.17
C GLY A 126 13.78 15.11 -8.13
N GLN A 127 13.29 15.33 -6.92
CA GLN A 127 11.86 15.34 -6.58
C GLN A 127 11.05 16.37 -7.39
N ALA A 128 11.56 17.59 -7.56
CA ALA A 128 10.84 18.66 -8.23
C ALA A 128 10.51 18.34 -9.70
N VAL A 129 11.42 17.69 -10.42
CA VAL A 129 11.22 17.30 -11.82
C VAL A 129 10.17 16.19 -11.93
N VAL A 130 10.24 15.19 -11.05
CA VAL A 130 9.24 14.10 -10.98
C VAL A 130 7.85 14.65 -10.62
N ASP A 131 7.78 15.56 -9.64
CA ASP A 131 6.52 16.16 -9.20
C ASP A 131 5.90 17.04 -10.30
N ALA A 132 6.72 17.78 -11.06
CA ALA A 132 6.27 18.54 -12.21
C ALA A 132 5.70 17.62 -13.31
N TYR A 133 6.35 16.48 -13.58
CA TYR A 133 5.85 15.49 -14.52
C TYR A 133 4.51 14.89 -14.06
N ILE A 134 4.38 14.52 -12.78
CA ILE A 134 3.12 14.01 -12.21
C ILE A 134 1.98 15.02 -12.42
N LYS A 135 2.23 16.30 -12.16
CA LYS A 135 1.25 17.37 -12.40
C LYS A 135 1.00 17.64 -13.89
N ASN A 136 1.94 17.34 -14.76
CA ASN A 136 1.70 17.44 -16.20
C ASN A 136 0.73 16.35 -16.68
N VAL A 137 0.92 15.10 -16.24
CA VAL A 137 0.08 13.96 -16.63
C VAL A 137 -1.27 13.98 -15.93
N VAL A 138 -1.30 14.36 -14.65
CA VAL A 138 -2.51 14.42 -13.83
C VAL A 138 -2.55 15.77 -13.10
N PRO A 139 -3.11 16.84 -13.72
CA PRO A 139 -3.05 18.21 -13.20
C PRO A 139 -3.50 18.43 -11.75
N LEU A 140 -4.48 17.64 -11.30
CA LEU A 140 -5.03 17.73 -9.94
C LEU A 140 -4.42 16.72 -8.96
N ALA A 141 -3.42 15.94 -9.38
CA ALA A 141 -2.75 15.00 -8.48
C ALA A 141 -1.86 15.73 -7.46
N ASP A 142 -1.86 15.21 -6.23
CA ASP A 142 -0.84 15.52 -5.24
C ASP A 142 0.34 14.55 -5.43
N PRO A 143 1.54 15.03 -5.83
CA PRO A 143 2.70 14.16 -6.02
C PRO A 143 3.18 13.44 -4.76
N ASN A 144 2.86 13.96 -3.57
CA ASN A 144 3.15 13.31 -2.28
C ASN A 144 2.11 12.23 -1.92
N LYS A 145 1.02 12.13 -2.68
CA LYS A 145 -0.01 11.09 -2.56
C LYS A 145 -0.25 10.31 -3.85
N THR A 146 0.75 10.28 -4.73
CA THR A 146 0.68 9.58 -6.03
C THR A 146 1.74 8.51 -6.10
N ILE A 147 1.33 7.25 -6.22
CA ILE A 147 2.26 6.13 -6.40
C ILE A 147 2.99 6.31 -7.74
N ARG A 148 4.30 6.08 -7.75
CA ARG A 148 5.14 6.27 -8.93
C ARG A 148 5.59 4.92 -9.41
N ILE A 149 5.61 4.69 -10.72
CA ILE A 149 5.95 3.40 -11.32
C ILE A 149 7.00 3.65 -12.38
N SER A 150 8.07 2.85 -12.42
CA SER A 150 9.03 2.90 -13.52
C SER A 150 9.66 1.55 -13.79
N LYS A 151 10.39 1.45 -14.90
CA LYS A 151 11.42 0.43 -15.04
C LYS A 151 12.57 0.72 -14.07
N ILE A 152 13.33 -0.29 -13.68
CA ILE A 152 14.57 -0.13 -12.93
C ILE A 152 15.69 0.15 -13.93
N GLU A 153 16.39 1.27 -13.77
CA GLU A 153 17.56 1.56 -14.61
C GLU A 153 18.56 0.38 -14.54
N GLY A 154 19.03 -0.08 -15.69
CA GLY A 154 19.98 -1.20 -15.79
C GLY A 154 19.37 -2.59 -15.62
N ALA A 155 18.06 -2.72 -15.33
CA ALA A 155 17.38 -4.00 -15.32
C ALA A 155 16.58 -4.21 -16.61
N VAL A 156 16.75 -5.37 -17.26
CA VAL A 156 16.11 -5.67 -18.56
C VAL A 156 14.58 -5.61 -18.48
N ASP A 157 13.98 -6.21 -17.43
CA ASP A 157 12.53 -6.25 -17.23
C ASP A 157 12.11 -5.85 -15.79
N GLY A 158 13.01 -5.21 -15.05
CA GLY A 158 12.75 -4.82 -13.66
C GLY A 158 11.72 -3.70 -13.60
N LEU A 159 10.62 -3.91 -12.87
CA LEU A 159 9.70 -2.84 -12.48
C LEU A 159 9.87 -2.49 -11.02
N GLN A 160 9.64 -1.21 -10.71
CA GLN A 160 9.60 -0.71 -9.37
C GLN A 160 8.40 0.22 -9.18
N ILE A 161 7.99 0.36 -7.93
CA ILE A 161 7.15 1.49 -7.52
C ILE A 161 7.81 2.26 -6.39
N VAL A 162 7.39 3.51 -6.24
CA VAL A 162 7.60 4.31 -5.04
C VAL A 162 6.26 4.60 -4.39
N ILE A 163 6.16 4.26 -3.11
CA ILE A 163 5.12 4.73 -2.20
C ILE A 163 5.63 6.03 -1.57
N PRO A 164 5.12 7.22 -1.94
CA PRO A 164 5.61 8.48 -1.40
C PRO A 164 5.30 8.61 0.10
N PRO A 165 6.06 9.44 0.84
CA PRO A 165 5.86 9.62 2.28
C PRO A 165 4.43 10.00 2.67
N GLY A 166 3.74 10.83 1.89
CA GLY A 166 2.36 11.23 2.17
C GLY A 166 1.32 10.10 2.12
N LEU A 167 1.69 8.90 1.64
CA LEU A 167 0.83 7.71 1.67
C LEU A 167 1.12 6.78 2.86
N LEU A 168 2.17 7.04 3.65
CA LEU A 168 2.49 6.23 4.82
C LEU A 168 1.46 6.42 5.94
N ASN A 169 1.21 5.36 6.72
CA ASN A 169 0.27 5.41 7.83
C ASN A 169 0.66 6.48 8.87
N SER A 170 1.96 6.67 9.13
CA SER A 170 2.47 7.72 10.04
C SER A 170 2.12 9.14 9.61
N ASN A 171 1.76 9.33 8.33
CA ASN A 171 1.37 10.61 7.75
C ASN A 171 -0.12 10.68 7.42
N ASN A 172 -0.95 9.80 8.00
CA ASN A 172 -2.38 9.67 7.72
C ASN A 172 -2.66 9.47 6.21
N GLY A 173 -1.82 8.69 5.54
CA GLY A 173 -1.87 8.52 4.08
C GLY A 173 -3.08 7.74 3.55
N GLY A 174 -3.77 7.01 4.42
CA GLY A 174 -5.07 6.38 4.10
C GLY A 174 -5.01 5.15 3.21
N LEU A 175 -3.81 4.60 2.91
CA LEU A 175 -3.66 3.34 2.17
C LEU A 175 -3.88 2.08 3.04
N GLY A 176 -3.90 2.21 4.37
CA GLY A 176 -4.01 1.05 5.26
C GLY A 176 -2.83 0.08 5.09
N ILE A 177 -1.62 0.62 5.00
CA ILE A 177 -0.43 -0.18 4.67
C ILE A 177 -0.14 -1.16 5.81
N THR A 178 0.17 -2.40 5.48
CA THR A 178 0.80 -3.35 6.40
C THR A 178 2.09 -3.88 5.83
N ALA A 179 3.07 -4.17 6.68
CA ALA A 179 4.35 -4.74 6.27
C ALA A 179 4.71 -5.93 7.16
N SER A 180 5.20 -7.00 6.55
CA SER A 180 5.76 -8.15 7.27
C SER A 180 7.07 -8.57 6.63
N CYS A 181 8.12 -8.67 7.44
CA CYS A 181 9.47 -8.98 7.02
C CYS A 181 9.94 -10.32 7.59
N LYS A 182 10.55 -11.14 6.75
CA LYS A 182 11.01 -12.51 7.02
C LYS A 182 12.51 -12.65 6.79
N ASN A 183 13.07 -13.76 7.27
CA ASN A 183 14.51 -14.03 7.18
C ASN A 183 14.90 -14.53 5.79
N THR A 184 14.01 -15.30 5.16
CA THR A 184 14.21 -15.90 3.84
C THR A 184 13.15 -15.40 2.85
N VAL A 185 13.46 -15.47 1.56
CA VAL A 185 12.54 -15.01 0.51
C VAL A 185 11.38 -16.00 0.32
N GLU A 186 11.65 -17.28 0.59
CA GLU A 186 10.72 -18.40 0.48
C GLU A 186 9.54 -18.30 1.47
N GLU A 187 9.76 -17.63 2.60
CA GLU A 187 8.71 -17.33 3.59
C GLU A 187 7.68 -16.30 3.12
N LEU A 188 7.96 -15.58 2.01
CA LEU A 188 7.02 -14.62 1.44
C LEU A 188 6.09 -15.27 0.42
N PRO A 189 4.85 -14.77 0.28
CA PRO A 189 3.94 -15.21 -0.79
C PRO A 189 4.60 -15.06 -2.16
N ASP A 190 4.44 -16.07 -3.01
CA ASP A 190 4.96 -16.07 -4.37
C ASP A 190 3.94 -15.47 -5.35
N VAL A 191 3.79 -14.15 -5.31
CA VAL A 191 2.88 -13.40 -6.17
C VAL A 191 3.70 -12.37 -6.94
N ASN A 192 3.46 -12.28 -8.25
CA ASN A 192 3.96 -11.19 -9.07
C ASN A 192 2.87 -10.12 -9.18
N VAL A 193 3.10 -8.96 -8.57
CA VAL A 193 2.11 -7.88 -8.55
C VAL A 193 2.03 -7.21 -9.93
N ALA A 194 0.84 -7.26 -10.53
CA ALA A 194 0.58 -6.68 -11.84
C ALA A 194 0.40 -5.14 -11.77
N PHE A 195 1.48 -4.39 -11.50
CA PHE A 195 1.45 -2.92 -11.37
C PHE A 195 0.76 -2.20 -12.54
N ARG A 196 0.92 -2.73 -13.76
CA ARG A 196 0.35 -2.16 -15.00
C ARG A 196 -1.17 -2.34 -15.12
N GLN A 197 -1.77 -3.21 -14.31
CA GLN A 197 -3.22 -3.47 -14.33
C GLN A 197 -3.97 -2.69 -13.26
N TRP A 198 -3.27 -1.86 -12.47
CA TRP A 198 -3.91 -1.08 -11.42
C TRP A 198 -4.83 0.01 -11.98
N PRO A 199 -5.99 0.25 -11.33
CA PRO A 199 -6.85 1.36 -11.68
C PRO A 199 -6.19 2.70 -11.33
N ARG A 200 -6.62 3.76 -12.04
CA ARG A 200 -6.06 5.12 -11.94
C ARG A 200 -4.55 5.17 -12.19
N LEU A 201 -4.10 4.36 -13.14
CA LEU A 201 -2.75 4.40 -13.70
C LEU A 201 -2.72 5.33 -14.90
N PHE A 202 -1.81 6.29 -14.87
CA PHE A 202 -1.62 7.27 -15.94
C PHE A 202 -0.18 7.26 -16.47
N GLY A 203 0.01 7.77 -17.68
CA GLY A 203 1.29 7.76 -18.37
C GLY A 203 1.54 6.45 -19.13
N SER A 204 2.69 6.39 -19.80
CA SER A 204 3.19 5.23 -20.54
C SER A 204 4.68 5.05 -20.24
N LEU A 205 5.13 3.79 -20.12
CA LEU A 205 6.54 3.42 -19.98
C LEU A 205 7.30 3.37 -21.30
#